data_AF-A0A2C5Y1G4-F1
#
_entry.id   AF-A0A2C5Y1G4-F1
#
_cell.length_a   1.000
_cell.length_b   1.000
_cell.length_c   1.000
_cell.angle_alpha   90.00
_cell.angle_beta   90.00
_cell.angle_gamma   90.00
#
_symmetry.space_group_name_H-M   'P 1'
#
loop_
_entity.id
_entity.type
_entity.pdbx_description
1 polymer ?
#
loop_
_entity_poly.entity_id
_entity_poly.type
_entity_poly.pdbx_seq_one_letter_code
_entity_poly.pdbx_strand_id
1 'polypeptide(L)'
;MLHELQRPLKKSNTASGPKIGVEHHAGVPLGPNKKPRPNWQRVRVDSNIEDMTARAVEILFKMKSSSKKAVKNRSMEDLHTIAFEAAESVKEMTEIAVELASTIDSKSYLSPTRFTNFWKHLCDSRKINAEIIAHEAKQSVKNYIINPWVERSIMAARDVKITRDTNKALISATLAIDVARRIGNELLDKATKKDTIQEVMKEAETQPESQQVAIAIAETEVIYMKTKEQPAAALKREDNVLGIEIGLIEVPAYALVEGAVMAKREANLAATLNQEIADIEETPSTSQGQAEAEFVELRKQHLQELETIITEDVEARKNKQEHNLALDNARRGQAALAEQEARREAEQDRANNIGTMLLQAVPTAATPIMRAMAFARQVDRWVKKYRRHVREQPEAGASRSSSAIMQRAQRLEKQLGEALSQIKVAIPENMSEWAVSSSPKQVISRLKAMKKVGVEPTSYLNDLLEELQGINVPLEEPGEELEAGMKRAKSLKKPIKLILDKLDALEPPIFSPSQISPGRPLSAKLNAPRDYDEIMKEMEAIMTAPNGTHNPHFWILMDEAERAAGWDLEANTTFTMLDEVFEEVFRTFKLMDATTEKAGGNTPVAA
;
A
#
# COMPACT_ATOMS: atom_id res chain seq x y z
N MET A 1 -10.37 34.27 -8.33
CA MET A 1 -11.54 35.13 -8.63
C MET A 1 -12.44 35.20 -7.40
N LEU A 2 -12.07 36.06 -6.45
CA LEU A 2 -12.78 36.29 -5.19
C LEU A 2 -13.00 37.80 -5.09
N HIS A 3 -14.09 38.27 -5.69
CA HIS A 3 -14.62 39.60 -5.44
C HIS A 3 -16.12 39.46 -5.53
N GLU A 4 -16.80 39.42 -4.38
CA GLU A 4 -18.12 40.03 -4.24
C GLU A 4 -18.61 40.07 -2.79
N LEU A 5 -19.08 41.26 -2.40
CA LEU A 5 -20.02 41.56 -1.32
C LEU A 5 -19.50 41.79 0.11
N GLN A 6 -18.67 42.83 0.26
CA GLN A 6 -18.86 43.77 1.38
C GLN A 6 -19.74 44.93 0.88
N ARG A 7 -21.02 44.95 1.29
CA ARG A 7 -21.86 46.15 1.18
C ARG A 7 -22.00 46.78 2.56
N PRO A 8 -21.76 48.09 2.74
CA PRO A 8 -21.97 48.76 4.00
C PRO A 8 -23.48 48.94 4.27
N LEU A 9 -23.89 48.63 5.50
CA LEU A 9 -25.23 48.89 6.02
C LEU A 9 -25.53 50.40 5.99
N LYS A 10 -26.48 50.82 5.15
CA LYS A 10 -27.08 52.16 5.23
C LYS A 10 -27.86 52.28 6.53
N LYS A 11 -27.41 53.13 7.44
CA LYS A 11 -28.21 53.59 8.60
C LYS A 11 -29.38 54.41 8.06
N SER A 12 -30.61 53.89 8.22
CA SER A 12 -31.83 54.66 7.97
C SER A 12 -32.10 55.55 9.19
N ASN A 13 -32.00 56.87 9.01
CA ASN A 13 -32.53 57.85 9.94
C ASN A 13 -34.06 57.72 9.99
N THR A 14 -34.59 57.23 11.10
CA THR A 14 -36.02 57.29 11.42
C THR A 14 -36.34 58.67 11.98
N ALA A 15 -36.96 59.50 11.15
CA ALA A 15 -37.61 60.72 11.59
C ALA A 15 -38.83 60.36 12.45
N SER A 16 -38.88 60.91 13.66
CA SER A 16 -39.99 60.80 14.60
C SER A 16 -41.15 61.71 14.18
N GLY A 17 -42.22 61.14 13.64
CA GLY A 17 -43.53 61.79 13.54
C GLY A 17 -44.40 61.46 14.78
N PRO A 18 -45.34 62.32 15.17
CA PRO A 18 -46.10 62.17 16.41
C PRO A 18 -47.12 61.03 16.30
N LYS A 19 -47.11 60.15 17.30
CA LYS A 19 -48.03 59.02 17.44
C LYS A 19 -49.43 59.54 17.80
N ILE A 20 -50.40 59.32 16.92
CA ILE A 20 -51.82 59.42 17.25
C ILE A 20 -52.16 58.17 18.07
N GLY A 21 -52.61 58.40 19.31
CA GLY A 21 -52.98 57.34 20.25
C GLY A 21 -54.23 56.61 19.80
N VAL A 22 -54.08 55.32 19.51
CA VAL A 22 -55.18 54.36 19.49
C VAL A 22 -54.96 53.46 20.70
N GLU A 23 -55.90 53.46 21.63
CA GLU A 23 -55.87 52.63 22.82
C GLU A 23 -55.89 51.15 22.41
N HIS A 24 -54.83 50.41 22.77
CA HIS A 24 -54.68 49.00 22.44
C HIS A 24 -55.11 48.13 23.63
N HIS A 25 -56.14 47.31 23.44
CA HIS A 25 -56.38 46.16 24.30
C HIS A 25 -55.30 45.09 24.09
N ALA A 26 -54.72 44.59 25.18
CA ALA A 26 -53.72 43.54 25.16
C ALA A 26 -54.36 42.22 24.69
N GLY A 27 -53.89 41.66 23.57
CA GLY A 27 -54.09 40.24 23.28
C GLY A 27 -54.25 39.79 21.84
N VAL A 28 -54.52 40.66 20.86
CA VAL A 28 -54.75 40.21 19.47
C VAL A 28 -53.95 41.03 18.47
N PRO A 29 -52.91 40.47 17.82
CA PRO A 29 -52.22 41.15 16.74
C PRO A 29 -53.15 41.23 15.51
N LEU A 30 -53.74 42.40 15.27
CA LEU A 30 -54.50 42.73 14.06
C LEU A 30 -53.52 43.05 12.92
N GLY A 31 -52.99 41.99 12.32
CA GLY A 31 -52.33 42.02 11.03
C GLY A 31 -52.32 40.61 10.45
N PRO A 32 -52.44 40.42 9.12
CA PRO A 32 -52.27 39.10 8.54
C PRO A 32 -50.93 38.56 9.03
N ASN A 33 -50.95 37.40 9.69
CA ASN A 33 -49.74 36.70 10.12
C ASN A 33 -48.77 36.72 8.94
N LYS A 34 -47.72 37.54 9.02
CA LYS A 34 -46.76 37.67 7.93
C LYS A 34 -46.19 36.28 7.75
N LYS A 35 -46.57 35.60 6.66
CA LYS A 35 -46.01 34.29 6.32
C LYS A 35 -44.49 34.47 6.40
N PRO A 36 -43.78 33.65 7.20
CA PRO A 36 -42.34 33.78 7.30
C PRO A 36 -41.78 33.75 5.88
N ARG A 37 -41.00 34.78 5.51
CA ARG A 37 -40.44 34.87 4.16
C ARG A 37 -39.70 33.55 3.88
N PRO A 38 -39.85 32.94 2.69
CA PRO A 38 -39.14 31.72 2.36
C PRO A 38 -37.65 31.97 2.57
N ASN A 39 -37.06 31.18 3.45
CA ASN A 39 -35.62 31.24 3.67
C ASN A 39 -34.95 30.55 2.48
N TRP A 40 -34.64 31.31 1.44
CA TRP A 40 -34.02 30.82 0.21
C TRP A 40 -32.77 29.97 0.45
N GLN A 41 -32.05 30.19 1.56
CA GLN A 41 -30.93 29.34 1.95
C GLN A 41 -31.37 27.94 2.35
N ARG A 42 -32.50 27.80 3.06
CA ARG A 42 -33.06 26.47 3.39
C ARG A 42 -33.48 25.73 2.13
N VAL A 43 -34.19 26.42 1.23
CA VAL A 43 -34.63 25.86 -0.05
C VAL A 43 -33.44 25.35 -0.88
N ARG A 44 -32.34 26.12 -0.95
CA ARG A 44 -31.12 25.68 -1.65
C ARG A 44 -30.46 24.45 -1.02
N VAL A 45 -30.37 24.42 0.31
CA VAL A 45 -29.79 23.28 1.03
C VAL A 45 -30.67 22.03 0.88
N ASP A 46 -31.99 22.18 0.97
CA ASP A 46 -32.95 21.09 0.74
C ASP A 46 -32.84 20.56 -0.70
N SER A 47 -32.78 21.45 -1.69
CA SER A 47 -32.55 21.09 -3.10
C SER A 47 -31.23 20.34 -3.29
N ASN A 48 -30.13 20.81 -2.70
CA ASN A 48 -28.83 20.13 -2.81
C ASN A 48 -28.87 18.72 -2.21
N ILE A 49 -29.57 18.55 -1.08
CA ILE A 49 -29.76 17.22 -0.46
C ILE A 49 -30.60 16.31 -1.34
N GLU A 50 -31.65 16.84 -1.97
CA GLU A 50 -32.47 16.10 -2.93
C GLU A 50 -31.64 15.68 -4.15
N ASP A 51 -30.82 16.57 -4.71
CA ASP A 51 -29.93 16.28 -5.84
C ASP A 51 -28.90 15.19 -5.49
N MET A 52 -28.24 15.30 -4.34
CA MET A 52 -27.31 14.27 -3.83
C MET A 52 -28.00 12.91 -3.65
N THR A 53 -29.22 12.92 -3.11
CA THR A 53 -30.00 11.69 -2.91
C THR A 53 -30.43 11.08 -4.24
N ALA A 54 -30.87 11.90 -5.20
CA ALA A 54 -31.25 11.46 -6.54
C ALA A 54 -30.05 10.81 -7.27
N ARG A 55 -28.88 11.44 -7.20
CA ARG A 55 -27.64 10.88 -7.75
C ARG A 55 -27.28 9.53 -7.12
N ALA A 56 -27.39 9.40 -5.80
CA ALA A 56 -27.16 8.12 -5.13
C ALA A 56 -28.16 7.04 -5.56
N VAL A 57 -29.43 7.38 -5.75
CA VAL A 57 -30.43 6.42 -6.28
C VAL A 57 -30.06 5.96 -7.69
N GLU A 58 -29.57 6.87 -8.54
CA GLU A 58 -29.09 6.54 -9.89
C GLU A 58 -27.89 5.59 -9.86
N ILE A 59 -26.89 5.87 -9.02
CA ILE A 59 -25.71 5.01 -8.84
C ILE A 59 -26.15 3.62 -8.36
N LEU A 60 -27.02 3.55 -7.35
CA LEU A 60 -27.52 2.28 -6.82
C LEU A 60 -28.27 1.47 -7.90
N PHE A 61 -29.05 2.15 -8.76
CA PHE A 61 -29.73 1.50 -9.87
C PHE A 61 -28.74 0.95 -10.90
N LYS A 62 -27.70 1.72 -11.27
CA LYS A 62 -26.61 1.27 -12.14
C LYS A 62 -25.90 0.05 -11.54
N MET A 63 -25.54 0.09 -10.26
CA MET A 63 -24.89 -1.03 -9.57
C MET A 63 -25.76 -2.30 -9.55
N LYS A 64 -27.08 -2.19 -9.35
CA LYS A 64 -28.00 -3.33 -9.46
C LYS A 64 -28.03 -3.92 -10.87
N SER A 65 -27.90 -3.09 -11.90
CA SER A 65 -27.76 -3.54 -13.29
C SER A 65 -26.42 -4.24 -13.51
N SER A 66 -25.32 -3.66 -13.03
CA SER A 66 -23.97 -4.23 -13.12
C SER A 66 -23.85 -5.57 -12.40
N SER A 67 -24.46 -5.73 -11.22
CA SER A 67 -24.53 -7.03 -10.51
C SER A 67 -25.26 -8.10 -11.32
N LYS A 68 -26.40 -7.76 -11.94
CA LYS A 68 -27.11 -8.69 -12.84
C LYS A 68 -26.28 -9.06 -14.06
N LYS A 69 -25.49 -8.12 -14.60
CA LYS A 69 -24.55 -8.37 -15.69
C LYS A 69 -23.40 -9.27 -15.23
N ALA A 70 -22.79 -9.01 -14.08
CA ALA A 70 -21.71 -9.81 -13.51
C ALA A 70 -22.08 -11.30 -13.40
N VAL A 71 -23.31 -11.60 -12.97
CA VAL A 71 -23.80 -12.99 -12.85
C VAL A 71 -24.07 -13.64 -14.22
N LYS A 72 -24.45 -12.87 -15.23
CA LYS A 72 -24.79 -13.37 -16.58
C LYS A 72 -23.58 -13.46 -17.52
N ASN A 73 -22.59 -12.60 -17.32
CA ASN A 73 -21.47 -12.46 -18.23
C ASN A 73 -20.58 -13.70 -18.19
N ARG A 74 -20.09 -14.08 -19.36
CA ARG A 74 -19.23 -15.26 -19.54
C ARG A 74 -17.74 -14.90 -19.65
N SER A 75 -17.42 -13.66 -20.01
CA SER A 75 -16.04 -13.20 -20.12
C SER A 75 -15.50 -12.73 -18.76
N MET A 76 -14.26 -13.11 -18.44
CA MET A 76 -13.56 -12.61 -17.25
C MET A 76 -13.21 -11.13 -17.37
N GLU A 77 -12.87 -10.65 -18.57
CA GLU A 77 -12.52 -9.24 -18.80
C GLU A 77 -13.67 -8.30 -18.48
N ASP A 78 -14.89 -8.65 -18.92
CA ASP A 78 -16.10 -7.92 -18.58
C ASP A 78 -16.36 -7.94 -17.07
N LEU A 79 -16.07 -9.07 -16.40
CA LEU A 79 -16.29 -9.21 -14.97
C LEU A 79 -15.32 -8.37 -14.15
N HIS A 80 -14.04 -8.31 -14.55
CA HIS A 80 -13.04 -7.41 -13.96
C HIS A 80 -13.44 -5.94 -14.14
N THR A 81 -13.89 -5.57 -15.34
CA THR A 81 -14.35 -4.21 -15.64
C THR A 81 -15.56 -3.85 -14.77
N ILE A 82 -16.55 -4.74 -14.65
CA ILE A 82 -17.72 -4.52 -13.80
C ILE A 82 -17.34 -4.39 -12.32
N ALA A 83 -16.39 -5.20 -11.83
CA ALA A 83 -15.91 -5.08 -10.46
C ALA A 83 -15.22 -3.74 -10.20
N PHE A 84 -14.44 -3.25 -11.17
CA PHE A 84 -13.80 -1.93 -11.10
C PHE A 84 -14.84 -0.79 -11.09
N GLU A 85 -15.80 -0.80 -12.02
CA GLU A 85 -16.89 0.18 -12.07
C GLU A 85 -17.74 0.18 -10.79
N ALA A 86 -17.97 -1.00 -10.20
CA ALA A 86 -18.69 -1.13 -8.94
C ALA A 86 -17.92 -0.51 -7.76
N ALA A 87 -16.60 -0.70 -7.71
CA ALA A 87 -15.74 -0.08 -6.71
C ALA A 87 -15.72 1.45 -6.84
N GLU A 88 -15.63 1.99 -8.06
CA GLU A 88 -15.73 3.43 -8.32
C GLU A 88 -17.09 4.00 -7.91
N SER A 89 -18.18 3.27 -8.20
CA SER A 89 -19.54 3.65 -7.81
C SER A 89 -19.69 3.74 -6.28
N VAL A 90 -19.10 2.81 -5.52
CA VAL A 90 -19.10 2.86 -4.04
C VAL A 90 -18.29 4.05 -3.54
N LYS A 91 -17.15 4.34 -4.16
CA LYS A 91 -16.32 5.50 -3.81
C LYS A 91 -17.11 6.79 -3.99
N GLU A 92 -17.75 6.97 -5.14
CA GLU A 92 -18.60 8.13 -5.42
C GLU A 92 -19.75 8.25 -4.40
N MET A 93 -20.44 7.15 -4.08
CA MET A 93 -21.48 7.17 -3.04
C MET A 93 -20.94 7.52 -1.65
N THR A 94 -19.72 7.10 -1.34
CA THR A 94 -19.06 7.43 -0.06
C THR A 94 -18.73 8.92 0.01
N GLU A 95 -18.24 9.51 -1.08
CA GLU A 95 -17.99 10.96 -1.18
C GLU A 95 -19.28 11.76 -1.00
N ILE A 96 -20.37 11.35 -1.66
CA ILE A 96 -21.70 11.98 -1.49
C ILE A 96 -22.18 11.82 -0.03
N ALA A 97 -21.95 10.66 0.59
CA ALA A 97 -22.32 10.42 1.98
C ALA A 97 -21.58 11.36 2.95
N VAL A 98 -20.28 11.58 2.73
CA VAL A 98 -19.46 12.51 3.52
C VAL A 98 -19.95 13.94 3.36
N GLU A 99 -20.24 14.38 2.12
CA GLU A 99 -20.77 15.72 1.85
C GLU A 99 -22.15 15.92 2.49
N LEU A 100 -23.04 14.92 2.39
CA LEU A 100 -24.36 14.94 3.00
C LEU A 100 -24.27 15.00 4.52
N ALA A 101 -23.41 14.17 5.14
CA ALA A 101 -23.19 14.18 6.58
C ALA A 101 -22.70 15.55 7.06
N SER A 102 -21.70 16.12 6.38
CA SER A 102 -21.16 17.46 6.67
C SER A 102 -22.23 18.56 6.53
N THR A 103 -23.06 18.48 5.49
CA THR A 103 -24.15 19.44 5.26
C THR A 103 -25.19 19.36 6.37
N ILE A 104 -25.59 18.15 6.79
CA ILE A 104 -26.54 17.94 7.89
C ILE A 104 -25.94 18.38 9.23
N ASP A 105 -24.68 18.06 9.49
CA ASP A 105 -23.99 18.40 10.73
C ASP A 105 -23.84 19.93 10.88
N SER A 106 -23.53 20.64 9.79
CA SER A 106 -23.36 22.09 9.80
C SER A 106 -24.66 22.90 9.98
N LYS A 107 -25.84 22.28 9.77
CA LYS A 107 -27.14 22.98 9.79
C LYS A 107 -28.05 22.40 10.87
N SER A 108 -28.25 23.18 11.94
CA SER A 108 -29.05 22.76 13.10
C SER A 108 -30.50 22.35 12.76
N TYR A 109 -31.12 22.95 11.73
CA TYR A 109 -32.50 22.69 11.32
C TYR A 109 -32.70 21.40 10.50
N LEU A 110 -31.61 20.76 10.03
CA LEU A 110 -31.70 19.51 9.31
C LEU A 110 -31.81 18.33 10.27
N SER A 111 -32.70 17.39 9.94
CA SER A 111 -32.90 16.17 10.72
C SER A 111 -31.85 15.11 10.37
N PRO A 112 -31.24 14.45 11.37
CA PRO A 112 -30.33 13.31 11.15
C PRO A 112 -30.99 12.14 10.40
N THR A 113 -32.32 12.03 10.46
CA THR A 113 -33.08 10.97 9.76
C THR A 113 -32.89 10.99 8.23
N ARG A 114 -32.59 12.16 7.65
CA ARG A 114 -32.27 12.25 6.21
C ARG A 114 -31.00 11.49 5.86
N PHE A 115 -30.00 11.54 6.74
CA PHE A 115 -28.78 10.76 6.59
C PHE A 115 -29.05 9.26 6.71
N THR A 116 -29.94 8.83 7.62
CA THR A 116 -30.28 7.40 7.79
C THR A 116 -30.86 6.79 6.52
N ASN A 117 -31.71 7.52 5.79
CA ASN A 117 -32.26 7.05 4.52
C ASN A 117 -31.17 6.89 3.45
N PHE A 118 -30.29 7.89 3.32
CA PHE A 118 -29.16 7.83 2.42
C PHE A 118 -28.20 6.69 2.78
N TRP A 119 -27.92 6.51 4.07
CA TRP A 119 -27.05 5.46 4.59
C TRP A 119 -27.53 4.08 4.15
N LYS A 120 -28.84 3.84 4.11
CA LYS A 120 -29.39 2.58 3.58
C LYS A 120 -28.98 2.35 2.12
N HIS A 121 -29.00 3.38 1.29
CA HIS A 121 -28.54 3.27 -0.11
C HIS A 121 -27.04 3.00 -0.22
N LEU A 122 -26.22 3.63 0.62
CA LEU A 122 -24.79 3.35 0.70
C LEU A 122 -24.51 1.91 1.20
N CYS A 123 -25.27 1.43 2.18
CA CYS A 123 -25.16 0.06 2.66
C CYS A 123 -25.54 -0.95 1.56
N ASP A 124 -26.62 -0.70 0.84
CA ASP A 124 -27.06 -1.55 -0.27
C ASP A 124 -26.03 -1.57 -1.41
N SER A 125 -25.40 -0.44 -1.73
CA SER A 125 -24.38 -0.38 -2.78
C SER A 125 -23.10 -1.10 -2.39
N ARG A 126 -22.61 -0.89 -1.17
CA ARG A 126 -21.47 -1.61 -0.58
C ARG A 126 -21.68 -3.12 -0.58
N LYS A 127 -22.89 -3.56 -0.20
CA LYS A 127 -23.30 -4.96 -0.30
C LYS A 127 -23.22 -5.48 -1.74
N ILE A 128 -23.77 -4.75 -2.71
CA ILE A 128 -23.71 -5.14 -4.12
C ILE A 128 -22.27 -5.24 -4.63
N ASN A 129 -21.40 -4.31 -4.25
CA ASN A 129 -19.98 -4.36 -4.61
C ASN A 129 -19.31 -5.62 -4.03
N ALA A 130 -19.56 -5.93 -2.75
CA ALA A 130 -19.07 -7.15 -2.12
C ALA A 130 -19.57 -8.43 -2.83
N GLU A 131 -20.83 -8.46 -3.29
CA GLU A 131 -21.37 -9.56 -4.08
C GLU A 131 -20.68 -9.70 -5.45
N ILE A 132 -20.37 -8.58 -6.13
CA ILE A 132 -19.65 -8.58 -7.40
C ILE A 132 -18.22 -9.10 -7.22
N ILE A 133 -17.50 -8.61 -6.21
CA ILE A 133 -16.14 -9.07 -5.87
C ILE A 133 -16.14 -10.56 -5.51
N ALA A 134 -17.12 -11.00 -4.72
CA ALA A 134 -17.29 -12.41 -4.37
C ALA A 134 -17.54 -13.28 -5.62
N HIS A 135 -18.33 -12.78 -6.58
CA HIS A 135 -18.57 -13.48 -7.84
C HIS A 135 -17.32 -13.51 -8.72
N GLU A 136 -16.61 -12.39 -8.83
CA GLU A 136 -15.33 -12.27 -9.52
C GLU A 136 -14.32 -13.27 -8.98
N ALA A 137 -14.12 -13.33 -7.67
CA ALA A 137 -13.21 -14.30 -7.05
C ALA A 137 -13.57 -15.75 -7.40
N LYS A 138 -14.86 -16.11 -7.32
CA LYS A 138 -15.33 -17.46 -7.72
C LYS A 138 -15.05 -17.77 -9.19
N GLN A 139 -15.25 -16.81 -10.09
CA GLN A 139 -15.01 -17.01 -11.51
C GLN A 139 -13.51 -17.02 -11.84
N SER A 140 -12.69 -16.24 -11.14
CA SER A 140 -11.23 -16.29 -11.25
C SER A 140 -10.68 -17.65 -10.82
N VAL A 141 -11.20 -18.25 -9.74
CA VAL A 141 -10.84 -19.63 -9.37
C VAL A 141 -11.16 -20.60 -10.50
N LYS A 142 -12.35 -20.50 -11.09
CA LYS A 142 -12.74 -21.38 -12.20
C LYS A 142 -11.88 -21.18 -13.44
N ASN A 143 -11.68 -19.93 -13.87
CA ASN A 143 -11.08 -19.63 -15.17
C ASN A 143 -9.56 -19.57 -15.15
N TYR A 144 -8.92 -19.25 -14.02
CA TYR A 144 -7.47 -19.12 -13.93
C TYR A 144 -6.79 -20.28 -13.19
N ILE A 145 -7.55 -21.07 -12.42
CA ILE A 145 -6.98 -22.18 -11.64
C ILE A 145 -7.57 -23.51 -12.14
N ILE A 146 -8.89 -23.71 -12.01
CA ILE A 146 -9.51 -25.01 -12.31
C ILE A 146 -9.47 -25.33 -13.81
N ASN A 147 -9.97 -24.45 -14.69
CA ASN A 147 -10.04 -24.72 -16.12
C ASN A 147 -8.66 -24.93 -16.73
N PRO A 148 -7.63 -24.09 -16.47
CA PRO A 148 -6.29 -24.33 -16.98
C PRO A 148 -5.68 -25.64 -16.44
N TRP A 149 -6.01 -26.04 -15.22
CA TRP A 149 -5.55 -27.31 -14.66
C TRP A 149 -6.22 -28.51 -15.34
N VAL A 150 -7.54 -28.47 -15.52
CA VAL A 150 -8.30 -29.51 -16.24
C VAL A 150 -7.84 -29.60 -17.70
N GLU A 151 -7.71 -28.48 -18.40
CA GLU A 151 -7.22 -28.43 -19.78
C GLU A 151 -5.83 -29.07 -19.90
N ARG A 152 -4.92 -28.76 -18.96
CA ARG A 152 -3.59 -29.39 -18.90
C ARG A 152 -3.67 -30.89 -18.64
N SER A 153 -4.52 -31.35 -17.73
CA SER A 153 -4.70 -32.79 -17.50
C SER A 153 -5.15 -33.55 -18.76
N ILE A 154 -5.99 -32.91 -19.59
CA ILE A 154 -6.47 -33.47 -20.86
C ILE A 154 -5.40 -33.37 -21.96
N MET A 155 -4.63 -32.27 -22.00
CA MET A 155 -3.57 -32.05 -22.99
C MET A 155 -2.32 -32.90 -22.73
N ALA A 156 -1.96 -33.13 -21.45
CA ALA A 156 -0.89 -34.04 -21.07
C ALA A 156 -1.16 -35.48 -21.53
N ALA A 157 -2.43 -35.90 -21.60
CA ALA A 157 -2.81 -37.18 -22.18
C ALA A 157 -2.71 -37.24 -23.72
N ARG A 158 -2.40 -36.12 -24.39
CA ARG A 158 -2.36 -35.97 -25.85
C ARG A 158 -1.00 -35.57 -26.41
N ASP A 159 0.06 -35.71 -25.60
CA ASP A 159 1.46 -35.54 -26.02
C ASP A 159 1.78 -34.14 -26.59
N VAL A 160 1.35 -33.10 -25.85
CA VAL A 160 1.57 -31.69 -26.22
C VAL A 160 2.95 -31.21 -25.73
N LYS A 161 3.61 -30.36 -26.55
CA LYS A 161 4.88 -29.70 -26.23
C LYS A 161 4.84 -29.06 -24.83
N ILE A 162 5.63 -29.62 -23.91
CA ILE A 162 5.67 -29.27 -22.49
C ILE A 162 6.01 -27.77 -22.29
N THR A 163 6.81 -27.17 -23.18
CA THR A 163 7.12 -25.72 -23.22
C THR A 163 5.93 -24.80 -23.47
N ARG A 164 4.91 -25.27 -24.20
CA ARG A 164 3.69 -24.49 -24.40
C ARG A 164 2.79 -24.53 -23.16
N ASP A 165 2.75 -25.67 -22.48
CA ASP A 165 1.87 -25.89 -21.35
C ASP A 165 2.38 -25.19 -20.07
N THR A 166 3.70 -25.10 -19.87
CA THR A 166 4.29 -24.30 -18.79
C THR A 166 4.05 -22.81 -18.96
N ASN A 167 4.23 -22.28 -20.18
CA ASN A 167 3.94 -20.87 -20.46
C ASN A 167 2.46 -20.52 -20.19
N LYS A 168 1.53 -21.40 -20.58
CA LYS A 168 0.11 -21.23 -20.24
C LYS A 168 -0.12 -21.28 -18.73
N ALA A 169 0.49 -22.23 -18.02
CA ALA A 169 0.38 -22.34 -16.56
C ALA A 169 0.89 -21.07 -15.85
N LEU A 170 2.01 -20.52 -16.31
CA LEU A 170 2.59 -19.28 -15.77
C LEU A 170 1.68 -18.07 -16.01
N ILE A 171 1.12 -17.93 -17.22
CA ILE A 171 0.16 -16.85 -17.52
C ILE A 171 -1.08 -16.96 -16.63
N SER A 172 -1.68 -18.14 -16.52
CA SER A 172 -2.85 -18.38 -15.68
C SER A 172 -2.56 -18.15 -14.19
N ALA A 173 -1.41 -18.60 -13.71
CA ALA A 173 -0.97 -18.35 -12.34
C ALA A 173 -0.78 -16.85 -12.08
N THR A 174 -0.16 -16.12 -13.02
CA THR A 174 0.06 -14.66 -12.89
C THR A 174 -1.26 -13.91 -12.77
N LEU A 175 -2.22 -14.20 -13.64
CA LEU A 175 -3.57 -13.63 -13.59
C LEU A 175 -4.29 -13.98 -12.27
N ALA A 176 -4.17 -15.22 -11.79
CA ALA A 176 -4.74 -15.62 -10.51
C ALA A 176 -4.13 -14.85 -9.34
N ILE A 177 -2.80 -14.66 -9.33
CA ILE A 177 -2.05 -13.94 -8.28
C ILE A 177 -2.47 -12.47 -8.24
N ASP A 178 -2.58 -11.80 -9.39
CA ASP A 178 -2.93 -10.38 -9.43
C ASP A 178 -4.33 -10.12 -8.88
N VAL A 179 -5.30 -10.96 -9.26
CA VAL A 179 -6.67 -10.86 -8.74
C VAL A 179 -6.71 -11.24 -7.25
N ALA A 180 -6.01 -12.30 -6.85
CA ALA A 180 -5.90 -12.74 -5.45
C ALA A 180 -5.32 -11.64 -4.56
N ARG A 181 -4.27 -10.96 -5.01
CA ARG A 181 -3.63 -9.86 -4.27
C ARG A 181 -4.59 -8.70 -4.10
N ARG A 182 -5.30 -8.29 -5.15
CA ARG A 182 -6.26 -7.18 -5.07
C ARG A 182 -7.40 -7.49 -4.09
N ILE A 183 -8.07 -8.63 -4.27
CA ILE A 183 -9.23 -9.02 -3.45
C ILE A 183 -8.81 -9.35 -2.01
N GLY A 184 -7.67 -10.03 -1.84
CA GLY A 184 -7.12 -10.36 -0.53
C GLY A 184 -6.73 -9.12 0.28
N ASN A 185 -6.11 -8.13 -0.35
CA ASN A 185 -5.83 -6.85 0.30
C ASN A 185 -7.11 -6.11 0.70
N GLU A 186 -8.13 -6.08 -0.16
CA GLU A 186 -9.40 -5.43 0.16
C GLU A 186 -10.10 -6.09 1.36
N LEU A 187 -10.05 -7.42 1.45
CA LEU A 187 -10.59 -8.16 2.60
C LEU A 187 -9.79 -7.88 3.88
N LEU A 188 -8.45 -7.85 3.78
CA LEU A 188 -7.57 -7.54 4.92
C LEU A 188 -7.80 -6.12 5.45
N ASP A 189 -7.97 -5.14 4.55
CA ASP A 189 -8.25 -3.75 4.92
C ASP A 189 -9.61 -3.64 5.64
N LYS A 190 -10.65 -4.32 5.15
CA LYS A 190 -11.97 -4.35 5.81
C LYS A 190 -11.93 -5.03 7.18
N ALA A 191 -11.25 -6.17 7.30
CA ALA A 191 -11.09 -6.88 8.57
C ALA A 191 -10.29 -6.04 9.59
N THR A 192 -9.27 -5.32 9.10
CA THR A 192 -8.51 -4.37 9.92
C THR A 192 -9.40 -3.26 10.47
N LYS A 193 -10.14 -2.57 9.60
CA LYS A 193 -11.05 -1.48 10.01
C LYS A 193 -12.05 -1.95 11.04
N LYS A 194 -12.61 -3.16 10.84
CA LYS A 194 -13.58 -3.75 11.76
C LYS A 194 -12.99 -3.98 13.16
N ASP A 195 -11.79 -4.55 13.24
CA ASP A 195 -11.14 -4.80 14.52
C ASP A 195 -10.76 -3.50 15.23
N THR A 196 -10.23 -2.50 14.52
CA THR A 196 -9.97 -1.15 15.08
C THR A 196 -11.25 -0.55 15.66
N ILE A 197 -12.39 -0.71 14.98
CA ILE A 197 -13.69 -0.29 15.51
C ILE A 197 -14.00 -1.06 16.80
N GLN A 198 -13.91 -2.39 16.80
CA GLN A 198 -14.27 -3.23 17.94
C GLN A 198 -13.41 -3.00 19.18
N GLU A 199 -12.12 -2.72 19.01
CA GLU A 199 -11.19 -2.35 20.08
C GLU A 199 -11.64 -1.06 20.77
N VAL A 200 -12.05 -0.06 19.98
CA VAL A 200 -12.38 1.28 20.45
C VAL A 200 -13.86 1.43 20.85
N MET A 201 -14.73 0.47 20.51
CA MET A 201 -16.17 0.51 20.82
C MET A 201 -16.47 0.74 22.31
N LYS A 202 -15.76 0.05 23.22
CA LYS A 202 -15.97 0.20 24.68
C LYS A 202 -15.58 1.58 25.18
N GLU A 203 -14.49 2.12 24.63
CA GLU A 203 -14.05 3.48 24.94
C GLU A 203 -15.01 4.52 24.36
N ALA A 204 -15.52 4.31 23.15
CA ALA A 204 -16.51 5.20 22.54
C ALA A 204 -17.85 5.27 23.29
N GLU A 205 -18.24 4.20 23.99
CA GLU A 205 -19.44 4.18 24.84
C GLU A 205 -19.24 4.89 26.18
N THR A 206 -18.03 4.83 26.74
CA THR A 206 -17.73 5.39 28.07
C THR A 206 -17.17 6.81 28.02
N GLN A 207 -16.32 7.10 27.02
CA GLN A 207 -15.59 8.34 26.81
C GLN A 207 -15.63 8.74 25.32
N PRO A 208 -16.78 9.26 24.83
CA PRO A 208 -16.94 9.61 23.41
C PRO A 208 -15.99 10.71 22.93
N GLU A 209 -15.45 11.53 23.85
CA GLU A 209 -14.51 12.62 23.55
C GLU A 209 -13.04 12.18 23.57
N SER A 210 -12.76 10.89 23.79
CA SER A 210 -11.39 10.38 23.81
C SER A 210 -10.67 10.62 22.47
N GLN A 211 -9.39 10.95 22.54
CA GLN A 211 -8.52 11.08 21.37
C GLN A 211 -8.42 9.77 20.60
N GLN A 212 -8.42 8.61 21.28
CA GLN A 212 -8.37 7.30 20.63
C GLN A 212 -9.62 7.05 19.78
N VAL A 213 -10.79 7.48 20.26
CA VAL A 213 -12.06 7.40 19.50
C VAL A 213 -12.00 8.27 18.24
N ALA A 214 -11.45 9.48 18.35
CA ALA A 214 -11.26 10.37 17.21
C ALA A 214 -10.26 9.81 16.18
N ILE A 215 -9.14 9.23 16.65
CA ILE A 215 -8.13 8.57 15.80
C ILE A 215 -8.76 7.38 15.07
N ALA A 216 -9.50 6.53 15.77
CA ALA A 216 -10.14 5.36 15.17
C ALA A 216 -11.18 5.74 14.10
N ILE A 217 -12.01 6.76 14.35
CA ILE A 217 -12.94 7.29 13.35
C ILE A 217 -12.20 7.79 12.10
N ALA A 218 -11.06 8.48 12.30
CA ALA A 218 -10.26 9.00 11.20
C ALA A 218 -9.52 7.90 10.42
N GLU A 219 -9.01 6.86 11.11
CA GLU A 219 -8.29 5.72 10.54
C GLU A 219 -9.23 4.80 9.73
N THR A 220 -10.42 4.55 10.26
CA THR A 220 -11.41 3.65 9.64
C THR A 220 -12.30 4.35 8.62
N GLU A 221 -12.19 5.67 8.51
CA GLU A 221 -12.96 6.54 7.61
C GLU A 221 -14.48 6.46 7.86
N VAL A 222 -14.86 6.24 9.12
CA VAL A 222 -16.27 6.18 9.53
C VAL A 222 -16.92 7.55 9.30
N ILE A 223 -18.05 7.55 8.59
CA ILE A 223 -18.83 8.76 8.37
C ILE A 223 -19.57 9.11 9.67
N TYR A 224 -19.14 10.19 10.30
CA TYR A 224 -19.58 10.61 11.62
C TYR A 224 -20.12 12.06 11.60
N MET A 225 -21.33 12.28 12.12
CA MET A 225 -21.94 13.60 12.30
C MET A 225 -21.71 14.10 13.73
N LYS A 226 -20.68 14.92 13.94
CA LYS A 226 -20.17 15.27 15.27
C LYS A 226 -21.19 15.91 16.20
N THR A 227 -22.07 16.75 15.67
CA THR A 227 -23.07 17.49 16.47
C THR A 227 -24.40 16.76 16.62
N LYS A 228 -24.61 15.68 15.86
CA LYS A 228 -25.93 15.03 15.71
C LYS A 228 -25.95 13.56 16.10
N GLU A 229 -24.80 12.91 16.21
CA GLU A 229 -24.67 11.49 16.47
C GLU A 229 -23.59 11.23 17.53
N GLN A 230 -23.75 10.16 18.31
CA GLN A 230 -22.72 9.69 19.23
C GLN A 230 -21.66 8.86 18.46
N PRO A 231 -20.35 9.00 18.76
CA PRO A 231 -19.29 8.22 18.12
C PRO A 231 -19.57 6.72 18.08
N ALA A 232 -20.01 6.15 19.22
CA ALA A 232 -20.36 4.73 19.33
C ALA A 232 -21.48 4.29 18.36
N ALA A 233 -22.45 5.16 18.07
CA ALA A 233 -23.53 4.85 17.13
C ALA A 233 -23.02 4.80 15.68
N ALA A 234 -22.14 5.73 15.30
CA ALA A 234 -21.53 5.76 13.97
C ALA A 234 -20.58 4.57 13.77
N LEU A 235 -19.75 4.25 14.77
CA LEU A 235 -18.85 3.09 14.77
C LEU A 235 -19.63 1.77 14.67
N LYS A 236 -20.69 1.60 15.47
CA LYS A 236 -21.56 0.41 15.40
C LYS A 236 -22.24 0.27 14.04
N ARG A 237 -22.65 1.38 13.44
CA ARG A 237 -23.24 1.40 12.10
C ARG A 237 -22.24 0.92 11.04
N GLU A 238 -20.99 1.35 11.11
CA GLU A 238 -19.93 0.90 10.21
C GLU A 238 -19.53 -0.57 10.46
N ASP A 239 -19.39 -1.01 11.72
CA ASP A 239 -19.09 -2.41 12.08
C ASP A 239 -20.11 -3.39 11.48
N ASN A 240 -21.39 -3.03 11.49
CA ASN A 240 -22.44 -3.84 10.87
C ASN A 240 -22.25 -3.97 9.34
N VAL A 241 -21.91 -2.88 8.66
CA VAL A 241 -21.70 -2.90 7.19
C VAL A 241 -20.45 -3.70 6.84
N LEU A 242 -19.34 -3.46 7.54
CA LEU A 242 -18.10 -4.24 7.37
C LEU A 242 -18.33 -5.72 7.64
N GLY A 243 -19.12 -6.07 8.65
CA GLY A 243 -19.50 -7.46 8.92
C GLY A 243 -20.23 -8.14 7.76
N ILE A 244 -21.12 -7.43 7.07
CA ILE A 244 -21.82 -7.94 5.88
C ILE A 244 -20.85 -8.09 4.70
N GLU A 245 -20.01 -7.09 4.43
CA GLU A 245 -19.04 -7.13 3.33
C GLU A 245 -18.04 -8.26 3.50
N ILE A 246 -17.46 -8.40 4.70
CA ILE A 246 -16.52 -9.48 5.03
C ILE A 246 -17.21 -10.82 4.83
N GLY A 247 -18.40 -11.03 5.41
CA GLY A 247 -19.11 -12.32 5.30
C GLY A 247 -19.46 -12.73 3.87
N LEU A 248 -19.54 -11.79 2.93
CA LEU A 248 -19.76 -12.08 1.50
C LEU A 248 -18.47 -12.41 0.75
N ILE A 249 -17.39 -11.68 1.03
CA ILE A 249 -16.12 -11.75 0.28
C ILE A 249 -15.21 -12.86 0.82
N GLU A 250 -15.31 -13.17 2.11
CA GLU A 250 -14.38 -14.03 2.85
C GLU A 250 -14.13 -15.38 2.15
N VAL A 251 -15.16 -16.22 2.05
CA VAL A 251 -15.01 -17.58 1.52
C VAL A 251 -14.47 -17.59 0.07
N PRO A 252 -15.00 -16.77 -0.86
CA PRO A 252 -14.44 -16.69 -2.21
C PRO A 252 -13.02 -16.17 -2.29
N ALA A 253 -12.66 -15.18 -1.47
CA ALA A 253 -11.33 -14.62 -1.45
C ALA A 253 -10.32 -15.64 -0.94
N TYR A 254 -10.60 -16.36 0.15
CA TYR A 254 -9.72 -17.44 0.63
C TYR A 254 -9.48 -18.50 -0.46
N ALA A 255 -10.55 -19.00 -1.08
CA ALA A 255 -10.43 -19.99 -2.14
C ALA A 255 -9.58 -19.49 -3.33
N LEU A 256 -9.69 -18.21 -3.67
CA LEU A 256 -8.88 -17.60 -4.72
C LEU A 256 -7.41 -17.47 -4.30
N VAL A 257 -7.13 -16.95 -3.10
CA VAL A 257 -5.75 -16.72 -2.64
C VAL A 257 -5.03 -18.06 -2.47
N GLU A 258 -5.66 -19.06 -1.85
CA GLU A 258 -5.11 -20.42 -1.73
C GLU A 258 -4.88 -21.06 -3.10
N GLY A 259 -5.89 -20.98 -3.98
CA GLY A 259 -5.77 -21.53 -5.33
C GLY A 259 -4.69 -20.84 -6.16
N ALA A 260 -4.47 -19.53 -5.97
CA ALA A 260 -3.40 -18.78 -6.63
C ALA A 260 -2.01 -19.23 -6.12
N VAL A 261 -1.86 -19.49 -4.82
CA VAL A 261 -0.62 -20.09 -4.28
C VAL A 261 -0.34 -21.45 -4.90
N MET A 262 -1.36 -22.30 -5.00
CA MET A 262 -1.22 -23.62 -5.63
C MET A 262 -0.85 -23.50 -7.10
N ALA A 263 -1.56 -22.66 -7.87
CA ALA A 263 -1.27 -22.44 -9.29
C ALA A 263 0.15 -21.89 -9.51
N LYS A 264 0.62 -21.00 -8.63
CA LYS A 264 1.99 -20.47 -8.68
C LYS A 264 3.03 -21.55 -8.41
N ARG A 265 2.85 -22.36 -7.37
CA ARG A 265 3.75 -23.47 -7.05
C ARG A 265 3.84 -24.46 -8.21
N GLU A 266 2.70 -24.80 -8.79
CA GLU A 266 2.64 -25.69 -9.94
C GLU A 266 3.32 -25.09 -11.17
N ALA A 267 3.11 -23.80 -11.47
CA ALA A 267 3.77 -23.13 -12.56
C ALA A 267 5.30 -23.10 -12.39
N ASN A 268 5.78 -22.87 -11.15
CA ASN A 268 7.20 -22.90 -10.83
C ASN A 268 7.79 -24.31 -11.02
N LEU A 269 7.14 -25.34 -10.50
CA LEU A 269 7.56 -26.75 -10.68
C LEU A 269 7.56 -27.16 -12.16
N ALA A 270 6.58 -26.72 -12.92
CA ALA A 270 6.51 -27.05 -14.34
C ALA A 270 7.64 -26.33 -15.11
N ALA A 271 7.98 -25.10 -14.73
CA ALA A 271 9.11 -24.37 -15.30
C ALA A 271 10.47 -25.04 -14.99
N THR A 272 10.69 -25.51 -13.76
CA THR A 272 11.93 -26.23 -13.39
C THR A 272 12.05 -27.54 -14.15
N LEU A 273 10.97 -28.32 -14.23
CA LEU A 273 10.95 -29.56 -15.02
C LEU A 273 11.28 -29.29 -16.49
N ASN A 274 10.72 -28.25 -17.10
CA ASN A 274 11.06 -27.92 -18.48
C ASN A 274 12.52 -27.60 -18.70
N GLN A 275 13.14 -26.94 -17.73
CA GLN A 275 14.56 -26.62 -17.79
C GLN A 275 15.39 -27.91 -17.73
N GLU A 276 15.06 -28.81 -16.80
CA GLU A 276 15.72 -30.12 -16.69
C GLU A 276 15.55 -30.97 -17.97
N ILE A 277 14.35 -30.97 -18.57
CA ILE A 277 14.11 -31.68 -19.84
C ILE A 277 14.95 -31.09 -20.98
N ALA A 278 15.03 -29.75 -21.06
CA ALA A 278 15.85 -29.08 -22.06
C ALA A 278 17.35 -29.38 -21.86
N ASP A 279 17.82 -29.40 -20.61
CA ASP A 279 19.20 -29.73 -20.26
C ASP A 279 19.56 -31.19 -20.60
N ILE A 280 18.61 -32.12 -20.45
CA ILE A 280 18.76 -33.53 -20.85
C ILE A 280 18.74 -33.69 -22.38
N GLU A 281 17.85 -32.99 -23.10
CA GLU A 281 17.79 -33.00 -24.56
C GLU A 281 19.05 -32.42 -25.23
N GLU A 282 19.77 -31.52 -24.55
CA GLU A 282 21.06 -30.97 -25.01
C GLU A 282 22.25 -31.94 -24.80
N THR A 283 22.10 -33.02 -24.02
CA THR A 283 23.11 -34.08 -23.89
C THR A 283 22.92 -35.19 -24.95
N PRO A 284 23.84 -35.38 -25.92
CA PRO A 284 23.67 -36.37 -26.97
C PRO A 284 23.96 -37.78 -26.44
N SER A 285 22.91 -38.50 -26.04
CA SER A 285 23.01 -39.92 -25.64
C SER A 285 22.08 -40.83 -26.45
N THR A 286 22.59 -42.02 -26.68
CA THR A 286 22.21 -43.01 -27.69
C THR A 286 20.91 -43.76 -27.34
N SER A 287 20.09 -44.04 -28.35
CA SER A 287 18.89 -44.91 -28.36
C SER A 287 17.64 -44.47 -27.56
N GLN A 288 16.61 -44.08 -28.31
CA GLN A 288 15.29 -43.58 -27.84
C GLN A 288 14.48 -44.50 -26.90
N GLY A 289 14.78 -45.80 -26.82
CA GLY A 289 14.03 -46.75 -25.98
C GLY A 289 14.51 -46.86 -24.52
N GLN A 290 15.74 -46.41 -24.22
CA GLN A 290 16.29 -46.42 -22.86
C GLN A 290 15.99 -45.11 -22.12
N ALA A 291 15.92 -43.99 -22.85
CA ALA A 291 15.60 -42.68 -22.30
C ALA A 291 14.20 -42.61 -21.66
N GLU A 292 13.18 -43.27 -22.22
CA GLU A 292 11.82 -43.30 -21.64
C GLU A 292 11.74 -44.12 -20.35
N ALA A 293 12.45 -45.25 -20.28
CA ALA A 293 12.50 -46.09 -19.08
C ALA A 293 13.31 -45.40 -17.97
N GLU A 294 14.44 -44.78 -18.32
CA GLU A 294 15.20 -43.92 -17.42
C GLU A 294 14.37 -42.72 -16.97
N PHE A 295 13.53 -42.11 -17.83
CA PHE A 295 12.64 -41.00 -17.46
C PHE A 295 11.61 -41.38 -16.40
N VAL A 296 10.99 -42.55 -16.52
CA VAL A 296 9.99 -43.03 -15.56
C VAL A 296 10.66 -43.37 -14.23
N GLU A 297 11.87 -43.90 -14.26
CA GLU A 297 12.67 -44.22 -13.08
C GLU A 297 13.22 -42.94 -12.41
N LEU A 298 13.70 -41.96 -13.19
CA LEU A 298 14.07 -40.61 -12.75
C LEU A 298 12.89 -39.89 -12.12
N ARG A 299 11.70 -39.94 -12.72
CA ARG A 299 10.50 -39.28 -12.17
C ARG A 299 10.06 -39.91 -10.84
N LYS A 300 10.28 -41.21 -10.68
CA LYS A 300 9.98 -41.94 -9.44
C LYS A 300 11.03 -41.68 -8.36
N GLN A 301 12.31 -41.62 -8.75
CA GLN A 301 13.41 -41.22 -7.89
C GLN A 301 13.30 -39.74 -7.51
N HIS A 302 12.91 -38.83 -8.41
CA HIS A 302 12.69 -37.42 -8.14
C HIS A 302 11.46 -37.13 -7.28
N LEU A 303 10.42 -37.98 -7.31
CA LEU A 303 9.33 -37.86 -6.33
C LEU A 303 9.78 -38.27 -4.93
N GLN A 304 10.67 -39.26 -4.83
CA GLN A 304 11.30 -39.66 -3.57
C GLN A 304 12.40 -38.69 -3.11
N GLU A 305 13.13 -38.09 -4.05
CA GLU A 305 14.07 -36.99 -3.83
C GLU A 305 13.34 -35.69 -3.52
N LEU A 306 12.13 -35.43 -4.03
CA LEU A 306 11.31 -34.30 -3.57
C LEU A 306 10.85 -34.51 -2.12
N GLU A 307 10.52 -35.74 -1.75
CA GLU A 307 10.17 -36.10 -0.37
C GLU A 307 11.38 -35.96 0.57
N THR A 308 12.59 -36.26 0.08
CA THR A 308 13.85 -36.09 0.82
C THR A 308 14.43 -34.67 0.74
N ILE A 309 14.25 -33.92 -0.34
CA ILE A 309 14.61 -32.49 -0.49
C ILE A 309 13.65 -31.62 0.31
N ILE A 310 12.39 -32.02 0.51
CA ILE A 310 11.51 -31.33 1.48
C ILE A 310 12.06 -31.48 2.92
N THR A 311 12.73 -32.58 3.23
CA THR A 311 13.35 -32.82 4.54
C THR A 311 14.79 -32.28 4.62
N GLU A 312 15.53 -32.23 3.51
CA GLU A 312 16.90 -31.72 3.41
C GLU A 312 16.97 -30.20 3.10
N ASP A 313 15.99 -29.56 2.45
CA ASP A 313 15.96 -28.09 2.21
C ASP A 313 15.67 -27.31 3.51
N VAL A 314 15.11 -28.00 4.52
CA VAL A 314 15.07 -27.53 5.91
C VAL A 314 16.49 -27.47 6.52
N GLU A 315 17.40 -28.34 6.09
CA GLU A 315 18.79 -28.43 6.59
C GLU A 315 19.82 -27.70 5.68
N ALA A 316 19.61 -27.66 4.36
CA ALA A 316 20.51 -27.10 3.36
C ALA A 316 20.48 -25.56 3.31
N ARG A 317 19.37 -24.93 3.72
CA ARG A 317 19.31 -23.47 3.97
C ARG A 317 20.30 -23.01 5.03
N LYS A 318 20.69 -23.89 5.95
CA LYS A 318 21.71 -23.63 6.97
C LYS A 318 23.14 -23.71 6.40
N ASN A 319 23.40 -24.63 5.45
CA ASN A 319 24.75 -24.91 4.96
C ASN A 319 25.15 -24.11 3.70
N LYS A 320 24.18 -23.67 2.88
CA LYS A 320 24.45 -22.85 1.67
C LYS A 320 24.92 -21.43 2.00
N GLN A 321 24.59 -20.91 3.19
CA GLN A 321 25.15 -19.65 3.72
C GLN A 321 26.65 -19.76 4.02
N GLU A 322 27.12 -20.92 4.50
CA GLU A 322 28.52 -21.12 4.87
C GLU A 322 29.44 -21.34 3.65
N HIS A 323 28.93 -21.97 2.58
CA HIS A 323 29.72 -22.26 1.38
C HIS A 323 29.91 -21.02 0.46
N ASN A 324 28.94 -20.11 0.39
CA ASN A 324 29.08 -18.87 -0.38
C ASN A 324 30.12 -17.92 0.25
N LEU A 325 30.24 -17.93 1.59
CA LEU A 325 31.29 -17.23 2.35
C LEU A 325 32.72 -17.73 2.04
N ALA A 326 32.87 -18.96 1.58
CA ALA A 326 34.18 -19.56 1.30
C ALA A 326 34.72 -19.25 -0.11
N LEU A 327 33.84 -19.07 -1.11
CA LEU A 327 34.22 -18.84 -2.51
C LEU A 327 34.60 -17.38 -2.81
N ASP A 328 34.01 -16.41 -2.10
CA ASP A 328 34.33 -14.98 -2.27
C ASP A 328 35.68 -14.57 -1.69
N ASN A 329 36.21 -15.35 -0.74
CA ASN A 329 37.53 -15.13 -0.16
C ASN A 329 38.67 -15.53 -1.12
N ALA A 330 38.39 -16.29 -2.18
CA ALA A 330 39.43 -16.87 -3.05
C ALA A 330 39.83 -16.02 -4.27
N ARG A 331 39.14 -14.90 -4.58
CA ARG A 331 39.33 -14.16 -5.86
C ARG A 331 40.04 -12.80 -5.79
N ARG A 332 40.53 -12.33 -4.64
CA ARG A 332 41.10 -10.96 -4.51
C ARG A 332 42.62 -10.90 -4.75
N GLY A 333 43.02 -11.03 -6.02
CA GLY A 333 44.41 -10.90 -6.47
C GLY A 333 44.83 -9.48 -6.89
N GLN A 334 45.54 -8.80 -6.00
CA GLN A 334 46.62 -7.78 -6.10
C GLN A 334 46.86 -6.82 -7.32
N ALA A 335 45.99 -6.71 -8.33
CA ALA A 335 46.06 -5.61 -9.32
C ALA A 335 45.02 -4.49 -9.09
N ALA A 336 44.15 -4.65 -8.07
CA ALA A 336 42.98 -3.79 -7.84
C ALA A 336 43.25 -2.50 -7.03
N LEU A 337 44.37 -2.36 -6.32
CA LEU A 337 44.51 -1.31 -5.29
C LEU A 337 44.57 0.12 -5.84
N ALA A 338 45.18 0.36 -7.01
CA ALA A 338 45.26 1.70 -7.59
C ALA A 338 43.96 2.15 -8.29
N GLU A 339 43.23 1.22 -8.92
CA GLU A 339 41.90 1.49 -9.48
C GLU A 339 40.84 1.62 -8.39
N GLN A 340 41.02 0.91 -7.27
CA GLN A 340 40.14 0.97 -6.11
C GLN A 340 40.25 2.32 -5.38
N GLU A 341 41.41 2.97 -5.35
CA GLU A 341 41.55 4.32 -4.75
C GLU A 341 40.81 5.40 -5.57
N ALA A 342 40.94 5.41 -6.90
CA ALA A 342 40.21 6.35 -7.75
C ALA A 342 38.68 6.09 -7.74
N ARG A 343 38.26 4.83 -7.71
CA ARG A 343 36.85 4.46 -7.51
C ARG A 343 36.33 4.89 -6.15
N ARG A 344 37.12 4.72 -5.08
CA ARG A 344 36.77 5.16 -3.71
C ARG A 344 36.61 6.68 -3.61
N GLU A 345 37.51 7.46 -4.20
CA GLU A 345 37.38 8.93 -4.20
C GLU A 345 36.12 9.37 -4.96
N ALA A 346 35.85 8.78 -6.13
CA ALA A 346 34.62 9.04 -6.90
C ALA A 346 33.34 8.61 -6.13
N GLU A 347 33.37 7.48 -5.43
CA GLU A 347 32.27 7.01 -4.59
C GLU A 347 32.01 7.96 -3.41
N GLN A 348 33.05 8.50 -2.78
CA GLN A 348 32.90 9.45 -1.68
C GLN A 348 32.36 10.81 -2.15
N ASP A 349 32.74 11.27 -3.34
CA ASP A 349 32.19 12.49 -3.91
C ASP A 349 30.70 12.34 -4.27
N ARG A 350 30.31 11.18 -4.83
CA ARG A 350 28.89 10.82 -5.02
C ARG A 350 28.12 10.80 -3.69
N ALA A 351 28.73 10.30 -2.61
CA ALA A 351 28.16 10.31 -1.25
C ALA A 351 27.96 11.69 -0.67
N ASN A 352 28.89 12.60 -0.91
CA ASN A 352 28.77 13.98 -0.51
C ASN A 352 27.64 14.69 -1.28
N ASN A 353 27.49 14.42 -2.57
CA ASN A 353 26.43 15.01 -3.38
C ASN A 353 25.04 14.55 -2.90
N ILE A 354 24.85 13.24 -2.67
CA ILE A 354 23.61 12.69 -2.08
C ILE A 354 23.34 13.30 -0.69
N GLY A 355 24.37 13.38 0.17
CA GLY A 355 24.25 13.97 1.51
C GLY A 355 23.86 15.45 1.47
N THR A 356 24.37 16.23 0.51
CA THR A 356 23.96 17.62 0.32
C THR A 356 22.53 17.76 -0.19
N MET A 357 22.08 16.87 -1.08
CA MET A 357 20.69 16.85 -1.53
C MET A 357 19.73 16.51 -0.40
N LEU A 358 20.11 15.58 0.49
CA LEU A 358 19.33 15.26 1.69
C LEU A 358 19.18 16.48 2.61
N LEU A 359 20.25 17.23 2.85
CA LEU A 359 20.16 18.46 3.66
C LEU A 359 19.25 19.53 3.05
N GLN A 360 19.23 19.63 1.73
CA GLN A 360 18.31 20.52 1.04
C GLN A 360 16.85 20.01 1.07
N ALA A 361 16.67 18.71 1.29
CA ALA A 361 15.36 18.06 1.42
C ALA A 361 14.87 17.92 2.87
N VAL A 362 15.50 18.59 3.85
CA VAL A 362 15.11 18.50 5.26
C VAL A 362 13.62 18.81 5.43
N PRO A 363 12.83 17.87 5.99
CA PRO A 363 11.41 18.07 6.17
C PRO A 363 11.16 19.21 7.16
N THR A 364 10.27 20.15 6.79
CA THR A 364 9.76 21.14 7.75
C THR A 364 8.74 20.49 8.70
N ALA A 365 8.47 21.10 9.86
CA ALA A 365 7.52 20.58 10.86
C ALA A 365 6.11 20.30 10.30
N ALA A 366 5.72 20.91 9.17
CA ALA A 366 4.43 20.70 8.53
C ALA A 366 4.40 19.50 7.54
N THR A 367 5.53 18.84 7.27
CA THR A 367 5.65 17.83 6.21
C THR A 367 4.82 16.56 6.47
N PRO A 368 4.30 15.89 5.42
CA PRO A 368 3.63 14.60 5.55
C PRO A 368 4.53 13.53 6.17
N ILE A 369 3.97 12.69 7.06
CA ILE A 369 4.73 11.65 7.80
C ILE A 369 5.46 10.70 6.86
N MET A 370 4.86 10.33 5.72
CA MET A 370 5.52 9.50 4.70
C MET A 370 6.85 10.08 4.22
N ARG A 371 6.95 11.41 4.08
CA ARG A 371 8.19 12.08 3.66
C ARG A 371 9.20 12.17 4.79
N ALA A 372 8.73 12.39 6.03
CA ALA A 372 9.58 12.34 7.20
C ALA A 372 10.20 10.93 7.36
N MET A 373 9.42 9.87 7.14
CA MET A 373 9.90 8.48 7.15
C MET A 373 10.87 8.18 6.00
N ALA A 374 10.57 8.63 4.78
CA ALA A 374 11.50 8.45 3.65
C ALA A 374 12.82 9.21 3.86
N PHE A 375 12.76 10.43 4.38
CA PHE A 375 13.94 11.19 4.79
C PHE A 375 14.72 10.45 5.88
N ALA A 376 14.04 9.98 6.93
CA ALA A 376 14.66 9.21 8.00
C ALA A 376 15.36 7.95 7.49
N ARG A 377 14.74 7.19 6.59
CA ARG A 377 15.36 6.03 5.95
C ARG A 377 16.66 6.42 5.25
N GLN A 378 16.59 7.45 4.41
CA GLN A 378 17.72 7.88 3.59
C GLN A 378 18.86 8.42 4.46
N VAL A 379 18.55 9.14 5.54
CA VAL A 379 19.55 9.59 6.51
C VAL A 379 20.13 8.43 7.30
N ASP A 380 19.32 7.51 7.82
CA ASP A 380 19.80 6.36 8.59
C ASP A 380 20.74 5.48 7.76
N ARG A 381 20.38 5.18 6.50
CA ARG A 381 21.24 4.47 5.55
C ARG A 381 22.54 5.22 5.30
N TRP A 382 22.45 6.51 4.99
CA TRP A 382 23.62 7.35 4.74
C TRP A 382 24.57 7.42 5.95
N VAL A 383 24.02 7.58 7.17
CA VAL A 383 24.77 7.64 8.43
C VAL A 383 25.41 6.29 8.78
N LYS A 384 24.64 5.19 8.75
CA LYS A 384 25.17 3.82 8.99
C LYS A 384 26.30 3.49 8.02
N LYS A 385 26.12 3.86 6.76
CA LYS A 385 27.11 3.66 5.71
C LYS A 385 28.37 4.50 5.93
N TYR A 386 28.20 5.78 6.26
CA TYR A 386 29.33 6.66 6.53
C TYR A 386 30.17 6.16 7.71
N ARG A 387 29.52 5.73 8.81
CA ARG A 387 30.19 5.13 9.97
C ARG A 387 30.98 3.87 9.61
N ARG A 388 30.44 3.04 8.71
CA ARG A 388 31.15 1.85 8.21
C ARG A 388 32.40 2.24 7.43
N HIS A 389 32.31 3.21 6.52
CA HIS A 389 33.46 3.69 5.76
C HIS A 389 34.54 4.35 6.64
N VAL A 390 34.16 5.09 7.68
CA VAL A 390 35.12 5.64 8.66
C VAL A 390 35.85 4.51 9.42
N ARG A 391 35.16 3.41 9.76
CA ARG A 391 35.76 2.25 10.45
C ARG A 391 36.66 1.41 9.55
N GLU A 392 36.35 1.32 8.26
CA GLU A 392 37.09 0.50 7.29
C GLU A 392 38.34 1.20 6.73
N GLN A 393 38.56 2.50 7.01
CA GLN A 393 39.78 3.19 6.63
C GLN A 393 40.90 2.97 7.67
N PRO A 394 42.00 2.28 7.32
CA PRO A 394 43.21 2.33 8.12
C PRO A 394 43.82 3.74 8.04
N GLU A 395 44.18 4.32 9.17
CA GLU A 395 44.78 5.66 9.33
C GLU A 395 46.06 5.90 8.50
N ALA A 396 46.61 4.87 7.85
CA ALA A 396 47.95 4.85 7.27
C ALA A 396 48.06 5.30 5.79
N GLY A 397 46.98 5.73 5.12
CA GLY A 397 47.03 6.00 3.66
C GLY A 397 46.21 7.18 3.13
N ALA A 398 45.63 8.03 3.98
CA ALA A 398 44.72 9.09 3.51
C ALA A 398 45.48 10.20 2.75
N SER A 399 45.18 10.34 1.45
CA SER A 399 45.54 11.51 0.65
C SER A 399 44.96 12.79 1.29
N ARG A 400 45.61 13.95 1.09
CA ARG A 400 45.08 15.25 1.59
C ARG A 400 43.67 15.54 1.06
N SER A 401 43.33 15.08 -0.15
CA SER A 401 41.98 15.16 -0.74
C SER A 401 40.96 14.32 0.05
N SER A 402 41.30 13.08 0.39
CA SER A 402 40.43 12.19 1.18
C SER A 402 40.10 12.78 2.56
N SER A 403 41.06 13.45 3.21
CA SER A 403 40.81 14.08 4.52
C SER A 403 39.77 15.23 4.49
N ALA A 404 39.73 16.02 3.41
CA ALA A 404 38.79 17.12 3.26
C ALA A 404 37.37 16.62 2.96
N ILE A 405 37.27 15.59 2.11
CA ILE A 405 36.03 14.87 1.78
C ILE A 405 35.46 14.23 3.06
N MET A 406 36.31 13.63 3.89
CA MET A 406 35.90 13.06 5.18
C MET A 406 35.38 14.11 6.15
N GLN A 407 36.08 15.24 6.33
CA GLN A 407 35.59 16.31 7.21
C GLN A 407 34.24 16.87 6.76
N ARG A 408 34.03 17.00 5.45
CA ARG A 408 32.74 17.40 4.89
C ARG A 408 31.66 16.39 5.25
N ALA A 409 31.92 15.10 5.06
CA ALA A 409 30.98 14.05 5.39
C ALA A 409 30.67 13.97 6.91
N GLN A 410 31.65 14.12 7.81
CA GLN A 410 31.36 14.18 9.26
C GLN A 410 30.44 15.36 9.61
N ARG A 411 30.61 16.51 8.96
CA ARG A 411 29.71 17.66 9.14
C ARG A 411 28.31 17.36 8.62
N LEU A 412 28.20 16.73 7.45
CA LEU A 412 26.92 16.30 6.90
C LEU A 412 26.23 15.29 7.82
N GLU A 413 26.95 14.31 8.39
CA GLU A 413 26.42 13.34 9.36
C GLU A 413 25.82 14.04 10.58
N LYS A 414 26.58 14.96 11.15
CA LYS A 414 26.13 15.72 12.31
C LYS A 414 24.89 16.56 11.99
N GLN A 415 24.89 17.25 10.84
CA GLN A 415 23.77 18.08 10.41
C GLN A 415 22.51 17.26 10.10
N LEU A 416 22.66 16.09 9.47
CA LEU A 416 21.54 15.20 9.17
C LEU A 416 21.00 14.52 10.43
N GLY A 417 21.87 14.09 11.35
CA GLY A 417 21.46 13.57 12.65
C GLY A 417 20.75 14.61 13.52
N GLU A 418 21.26 15.85 13.53
CA GLU A 418 20.60 16.98 14.19
C GLU A 418 19.24 17.26 13.54
N ALA A 419 19.14 17.26 12.20
CA ALA A 419 17.89 17.45 11.49
C ALA A 419 16.85 16.37 11.84
N LEU A 420 17.25 15.09 11.91
CA LEU A 420 16.35 14.01 12.34
C LEU A 420 15.86 14.20 13.78
N SER A 421 16.77 14.57 14.68
CA SER A 421 16.45 14.78 16.10
C SER A 421 15.53 15.98 16.35
N GLN A 422 15.36 16.87 15.38
CA GLN A 422 14.48 18.04 15.48
C GLN A 422 13.06 17.78 14.98
N ILE A 423 12.83 16.68 14.24
CA ILE A 423 11.51 16.33 13.72
C ILE A 423 10.70 15.66 14.82
N LYS A 424 9.57 16.28 15.19
CA LYS A 424 8.60 15.70 16.13
C LYS A 424 7.43 15.04 15.39
N VAL A 425 6.98 13.89 15.89
CA VAL A 425 5.86 13.13 15.34
C VAL A 425 4.89 12.76 16.47
N ALA A 426 3.60 12.68 16.15
CA ALA A 426 2.59 12.17 17.06
C ALA A 426 2.67 10.63 17.09
N ILE A 427 2.93 10.05 18.26
CA ILE A 427 3.09 8.60 18.46
C ILE A 427 1.97 8.09 19.38
N PRO A 428 1.33 6.94 19.08
CA PRO A 428 0.35 6.32 19.98
C PRO A 428 0.96 5.99 21.35
N GLU A 429 0.16 6.12 22.41
CA GLU A 429 0.50 5.56 23.72
C GLU A 429 0.63 4.03 23.57
N ASN A 430 1.80 3.46 23.89
CA ASN A 430 2.17 2.05 23.70
C ASN A 430 2.37 1.60 22.24
N MET A 431 3.08 2.40 21.44
CA MET A 431 3.42 2.08 20.05
C MET A 431 4.10 0.72 19.87
N SER A 432 5.04 0.35 20.76
CA SER A 432 5.77 -0.92 20.67
C SER A 432 4.85 -2.15 20.76
N GLU A 433 4.00 -2.21 21.78
CA GLU A 433 3.04 -3.31 21.99
C GLU A 433 2.03 -3.41 20.84
N TRP A 434 1.53 -2.26 20.38
CA TRP A 434 0.58 -2.20 19.28
C TRP A 434 1.21 -2.62 17.95
N ALA A 435 2.41 -2.11 17.64
CA ALA A 435 3.11 -2.38 16.39
C ALA A 435 3.50 -3.85 16.21
N VAL A 436 3.80 -4.56 17.30
CA VAL A 436 4.04 -6.03 17.28
C VAL A 436 2.85 -6.79 16.69
N SER A 437 1.64 -6.31 16.91
CA SER A 437 0.40 -6.95 16.43
C SER A 437 -0.16 -6.33 15.14
N SER A 438 0.45 -5.25 14.66
CA SER A 438 -0.06 -4.44 13.56
C SER A 438 0.73 -4.64 12.26
N SER A 439 0.09 -4.41 11.12
CA SER A 439 0.78 -4.40 9.83
C SER A 439 1.45 -3.04 9.55
N PRO A 440 2.48 -2.99 8.69
CA PRO A 440 3.14 -1.73 8.32
C PRO A 440 2.17 -0.67 7.78
N LYS A 441 1.18 -1.12 7.00
CA LYS A 441 0.07 -0.28 6.51
C LYS A 441 -0.76 0.31 7.65
N GLN A 442 -1.07 -0.48 8.67
CA GLN A 442 -1.80 -0.02 9.86
C GLN A 442 -1.00 1.03 10.63
N VAL A 443 0.31 0.81 10.83
CA VAL A 443 1.23 1.79 11.44
C VAL A 443 1.16 3.12 10.70
N ILE A 444 1.33 3.10 9.38
CA ILE A 444 1.27 4.31 8.55
C ILE A 444 -0.12 4.97 8.61
N SER A 445 -1.19 4.18 8.55
CA SER A 445 -2.56 4.68 8.58
C SER A 445 -2.88 5.40 9.89
N ARG A 446 -2.52 4.79 11.03
CA ARG A 446 -2.74 5.37 12.35
C ARG A 446 -1.95 6.65 12.56
N LEU A 447 -0.67 6.68 12.14
CA LEU A 447 0.15 7.90 12.18
C LEU A 447 -0.47 9.03 11.34
N LYS A 448 -0.97 8.72 10.13
CA LYS A 448 -1.70 9.69 9.29
C LYS A 448 -2.98 10.18 9.98
N ALA A 449 -3.73 9.28 10.63
CA ALA A 449 -4.95 9.60 11.36
C ALA A 449 -4.68 10.53 12.54
N MET A 450 -3.63 10.28 13.33
CA MET A 450 -3.20 11.15 14.43
C MET A 450 -2.88 12.57 13.97
N LYS A 451 -2.15 12.72 12.85
CA LYS A 451 -1.89 14.04 12.25
C LYS A 451 -3.18 14.73 11.80
N LYS A 452 -4.13 13.99 11.23
CA LYS A 452 -5.43 14.53 10.76
C LYS A 452 -6.31 14.99 11.93
N VAL A 453 -6.29 14.27 13.04
CA VAL A 453 -7.01 14.62 14.29
C VAL A 453 -6.35 15.79 15.01
N GLY A 454 -5.11 16.12 14.69
CA GLY A 454 -4.37 17.22 15.29
C GLY A 454 -3.75 16.86 16.64
N VAL A 455 -3.44 15.58 16.86
CA VAL A 455 -2.70 15.14 18.04
C VAL A 455 -1.34 15.85 18.05
N GLU A 456 -1.00 16.49 19.16
CA GLU A 456 0.26 17.22 19.27
C GLU A 456 1.45 16.25 19.15
N PRO A 457 2.49 16.59 18.38
CA PRO A 457 3.66 15.74 18.23
C PRO A 457 4.48 15.77 19.53
N THR A 458 4.33 14.71 20.34
CA THR A 458 4.93 14.59 21.67
C THR A 458 6.36 14.03 21.65
N SER A 459 6.71 13.23 20.64
CA SER A 459 7.94 12.45 20.61
C SER A 459 8.80 12.76 19.38
N TYR A 460 10.09 12.48 19.46
CA TYR A 460 11.00 12.70 18.34
C TYR A 460 10.92 11.55 17.33
N LEU A 461 11.13 11.86 16.04
CA LEU A 461 11.14 10.85 14.98
C LEU A 461 12.20 9.78 15.25
N ASN A 462 13.35 10.16 15.83
CA ASN A 462 14.40 9.20 16.17
C ASN A 462 13.94 8.16 17.20
N ASP A 463 13.16 8.57 18.20
CA ASP A 463 12.60 7.66 19.21
C ASP A 463 11.64 6.65 18.55
N LEU A 464 10.81 7.09 17.60
CA LEU A 464 9.95 6.21 16.81
C LEU A 464 10.74 5.18 15.99
N LEU A 465 11.84 5.62 15.36
CA LEU A 465 12.69 4.74 14.57
C LEU A 465 13.34 3.67 15.45
N GLU A 466 13.85 4.06 16.62
CA GLU A 466 14.45 3.14 17.59
C GLU A 466 13.42 2.13 18.12
N GLU A 467 12.21 2.57 18.45
CA GLU A 467 11.12 1.67 18.88
C GLU A 467 10.74 0.67 17.79
N LEU A 468 10.59 1.11 16.54
CA LEU A 468 10.26 0.23 15.40
C LEU A 468 11.41 -0.71 15.04
N GLN A 469 12.66 -0.28 15.22
CA GLN A 469 13.85 -1.10 15.01
C GLN A 469 14.00 -2.18 16.08
N GLY A 470 13.53 -1.92 17.31
CA GLY A 470 13.52 -2.91 18.41
C GLY A 470 12.52 -4.06 18.22
N ILE A 471 11.60 -3.96 17.24
CA ILE A 471 10.60 -4.98 16.95
C ILE A 471 11.13 -5.92 15.88
N ASN A 472 11.57 -7.10 16.31
CA ASN A 472 11.93 -8.19 15.42
C ASN A 472 10.65 -8.75 14.77
N VAL A 473 10.59 -8.72 13.43
CA VAL A 473 9.55 -9.45 12.71
C VAL A 473 9.97 -10.91 12.68
N PRO A 474 9.15 -11.85 13.20
CA PRO A 474 9.46 -13.27 13.11
C PRO A 474 9.55 -13.67 11.63
N LEU A 475 10.76 -14.04 11.20
CA LEU A 475 11.02 -14.61 9.87
C LEU A 475 10.64 -16.11 9.79
N GLU A 476 10.45 -16.75 10.95
CA GLU A 476 10.08 -18.16 11.05
C GLU A 476 8.57 -18.37 10.93
N GLU A 477 8.17 -19.36 10.10
CA GLU A 477 6.84 -19.95 10.16
C GLU A 477 6.57 -20.37 11.61
N PRO A 478 5.44 -19.97 12.23
CA PRO A 478 5.12 -20.48 13.56
C PRO A 478 4.86 -21.98 13.42
N GLY A 479 5.78 -22.79 13.93
CA GLY A 479 5.54 -24.21 14.15
C GLY A 479 4.31 -24.40 15.05
N GLU A 480 3.71 -25.59 14.94
CA GLU A 480 2.51 -26.05 15.65
C GLU A 480 2.52 -25.81 17.18
N GLU A 481 3.67 -25.52 17.79
CA GLU A 481 3.79 -25.21 19.22
C GLU A 481 3.16 -23.86 19.63
N LEU A 482 3.04 -22.89 18.71
CA LEU A 482 2.28 -21.64 18.95
C LEU A 482 0.75 -21.85 18.83
N GLU A 483 0.31 -22.95 18.21
CA GLU A 483 -1.11 -23.33 18.09
C GLU A 483 -1.66 -23.97 19.37
N ALA A 484 -0.80 -24.59 20.19
CA ALA A 484 -1.22 -25.29 21.41
C ALA A 484 -1.47 -24.36 22.61
N GLY A 485 -0.84 -23.18 22.67
CA GLY A 485 -0.94 -22.25 23.79
C GLY A 485 -2.02 -21.16 23.66
N MET A 486 -2.44 -20.84 22.44
CA MET A 486 -3.37 -19.74 22.18
C MET A 486 -4.80 -20.27 22.04
N LYS A 487 -5.53 -20.26 23.16
CA LYS A 487 -6.99 -20.49 23.20
C LYS A 487 -7.68 -19.70 22.08
N ARG A 488 -8.04 -20.38 20.98
CA ARG A 488 -9.01 -19.99 19.93
C ARG A 488 -9.45 -18.52 19.98
N ALA A 489 -8.56 -17.59 19.67
CA ALA A 489 -8.95 -16.25 19.28
C ALA A 489 -9.30 -16.33 17.80
N LYS A 490 -10.59 -16.18 17.48
CA LYS A 490 -11.18 -16.19 16.14
C LYS A 490 -10.74 -14.96 15.32
N SER A 491 -9.45 -14.74 15.09
CA SER A 491 -8.97 -13.63 14.25
C SER A 491 -8.51 -14.16 12.89
N LEU A 492 -9.43 -14.07 11.92
CA LEU A 492 -9.30 -14.44 10.50
C LEU A 492 -8.19 -13.66 9.74
N LYS A 493 -7.61 -12.64 10.39
CA LYS A 493 -6.51 -11.80 9.89
C LYS A 493 -5.22 -12.58 9.58
N LYS A 494 -4.85 -13.51 10.46
CA LYS A 494 -3.58 -14.24 10.35
C LYS A 494 -3.52 -15.15 9.10
N PRO A 495 -4.55 -15.97 8.78
CA PRO A 495 -4.45 -16.86 7.63
C PRO A 495 -4.39 -16.12 6.28
N ILE A 496 -5.16 -15.05 6.02
CA ILE A 496 -5.06 -14.33 4.72
C ILE A 496 -3.72 -13.64 4.58
N LYS A 497 -3.26 -12.95 5.62
CA LYS A 497 -1.96 -12.26 5.59
C LYS A 497 -0.85 -13.27 5.33
N LEU A 498 -0.83 -14.39 6.05
CA LEU A 498 0.14 -15.47 5.83
C LEU A 498 0.09 -16.04 4.41
N ILE A 499 -1.08 -16.19 3.80
CA ILE A 499 -1.20 -16.72 2.43
C ILE A 499 -0.78 -15.65 1.40
N LEU A 500 -1.06 -14.37 1.63
CA LEU A 500 -0.56 -13.26 0.81
C LEU A 500 0.96 -13.11 0.92
N ASP A 501 1.51 -13.23 2.11
CA ASP A 501 2.96 -13.22 2.35
C ASP A 501 3.61 -14.43 1.64
N LYS A 502 2.97 -15.60 1.63
CA LYS A 502 3.37 -16.76 0.82
C LYS A 502 3.30 -16.48 -0.68
N LEU A 503 2.34 -15.70 -1.16
CA LEU A 503 2.30 -15.27 -2.56
C LEU A 503 3.47 -14.35 -2.91
N ASP A 504 3.86 -13.46 -2.00
CA ASP A 504 4.96 -12.50 -2.22
C ASP A 504 6.35 -13.15 -2.04
N ALA A 505 6.51 -14.10 -1.11
CA ALA A 505 7.76 -14.82 -0.86
C ALA A 505 8.13 -15.84 -1.96
N LEU A 506 7.15 -16.32 -2.72
CA LEU A 506 7.39 -17.12 -3.91
C LEU A 506 7.90 -16.18 -5.02
N GLU A 507 9.21 -15.96 -5.14
CA GLU A 507 9.74 -15.21 -6.29
C GLU A 507 9.39 -15.91 -7.63
N PRO A 508 9.19 -15.15 -8.72
CA PRO A 508 9.08 -15.74 -10.05
C PRO A 508 10.40 -16.46 -10.38
N PRO A 509 10.38 -17.57 -11.15
CA PRO A 509 11.60 -18.21 -11.57
C PRO A 509 12.47 -17.19 -12.30
N ILE A 510 13.70 -17.05 -11.81
CA ILE A 510 14.78 -16.35 -12.49
C ILE A 510 14.88 -17.01 -13.87
N PHE A 511 14.54 -16.27 -14.92
CA PHE A 511 15.05 -16.60 -16.24
C PHE A 511 16.57 -16.63 -16.10
N SER A 512 17.16 -17.82 -16.18
CA SER A 512 18.61 -17.95 -16.23
C SER A 512 19.10 -17.14 -17.43
N PRO A 513 20.05 -16.19 -17.27
CA PRO A 513 20.49 -15.30 -18.35
C PRO A 513 21.34 -16.00 -19.42
N SER A 514 21.42 -17.32 -19.43
CA SER A 514 22.14 -18.11 -20.42
C SER A 514 21.21 -18.57 -21.55
N GLN A 515 20.85 -17.64 -22.43
CA GLN A 515 20.62 -17.83 -23.88
C GLN A 515 19.92 -16.57 -24.45
N ILE A 516 20.65 -15.44 -24.47
CA ILE A 516 20.24 -14.26 -25.23
C ILE A 516 20.70 -14.45 -26.68
N SER A 517 19.79 -14.94 -27.51
CA SER A 517 19.78 -14.63 -28.94
C SER A 517 19.56 -13.11 -29.12
N PRO A 518 20.20 -12.44 -30.09
CA PRO A 518 20.23 -10.99 -30.18
C PRO A 518 18.87 -10.44 -30.64
N GLY A 519 18.03 -10.11 -29.67
CA GLY A 519 16.67 -9.62 -29.90
C GLY A 519 16.00 -9.25 -28.59
N ARG A 520 16.54 -8.21 -27.93
CA ARG A 520 16.09 -7.65 -26.64
C ARG A 520 14.56 -7.43 -26.59
N PRO A 521 13.81 -8.01 -25.63
CA PRO A 521 12.53 -7.47 -25.22
C PRO A 521 12.73 -6.20 -24.35
N LEU A 522 11.91 -5.18 -24.57
CA LEU A 522 11.99 -3.84 -23.95
C LEU A 522 11.84 -3.83 -22.41
N SER A 523 11.40 -4.92 -21.78
CA SER A 523 11.20 -5.00 -20.32
C SER A 523 12.52 -5.07 -19.52
N ALA A 524 13.61 -5.56 -20.12
CA ALA A 524 14.93 -5.61 -19.46
C ALA A 524 15.66 -4.24 -19.47
N LYS A 525 15.12 -3.22 -20.16
CA LYS A 525 15.62 -1.84 -20.09
C LYS A 525 15.04 -1.03 -18.93
N LEU A 526 13.98 -1.52 -18.26
CA LEU A 526 13.35 -0.83 -17.12
C LEU A 526 14.03 -1.10 -15.77
N ASN A 527 14.85 -2.17 -15.68
CA ASN A 527 15.59 -2.54 -14.46
C ASN A 527 17.12 -2.47 -14.64
N ALA A 528 17.62 -1.97 -15.77
CA ALA A 528 19.04 -1.65 -15.87
C ALA A 528 19.28 -0.40 -15.02
N PRO A 529 20.28 -0.38 -14.11
CA PRO A 529 20.58 0.81 -13.33
C PRO A 529 20.79 1.99 -14.28
N ARG A 530 19.97 3.03 -14.11
CA ARG A 530 20.14 4.30 -14.82
C ARG A 530 21.52 4.87 -14.46
N ASP A 531 22.10 5.63 -15.38
CA ASP A 531 23.38 6.26 -15.12
C ASP A 531 23.24 7.28 -13.97
N TYR A 532 24.21 7.28 -13.04
CA TYR A 532 24.15 8.11 -11.83
C TYR A 532 24.03 9.60 -12.20
N ASP A 533 24.75 10.04 -13.22
CA ASP A 533 24.74 11.44 -13.66
C ASP A 533 23.38 11.83 -14.27
N GLU A 534 22.67 10.89 -14.92
CA GLU A 534 21.31 11.11 -15.42
C GLU A 534 20.31 11.25 -14.25
N ILE A 535 20.41 10.37 -13.24
CA ILE A 535 19.57 10.43 -12.05
C ILE A 535 19.78 11.77 -11.32
N MET A 536 21.03 12.18 -11.11
CA MET A 536 21.37 13.42 -10.42
C MET A 536 20.86 14.65 -11.17
N LYS A 537 20.97 14.66 -12.50
CA LYS A 537 20.45 15.76 -13.33
C LYS A 537 18.92 15.87 -13.24
N GLU A 538 18.22 14.75 -13.24
CA GLU A 538 16.76 14.71 -13.09
C GLU A 538 16.33 15.17 -11.69
N MET A 539 17.07 14.74 -10.67
CA MET A 539 16.91 15.19 -9.29
C MET A 539 17.12 16.70 -9.13
N GLU A 540 18.19 17.25 -9.69
CA GLU A 540 18.43 18.70 -9.70
C GLU A 540 17.30 19.45 -10.41
N ALA A 541 16.82 18.95 -11.54
CA ALA A 541 15.70 19.54 -12.25
C ALA A 541 14.43 19.58 -11.37
N ILE A 542 14.14 18.50 -10.64
CA ILE A 542 13.01 18.47 -9.70
C ILE A 542 13.22 19.44 -8.55
N MET A 543 14.42 19.53 -7.99
CA MET A 543 14.73 20.44 -6.88
C MET A 543 14.66 21.92 -7.26
N THR A 544 14.92 22.27 -8.52
CA THR A 544 14.72 23.64 -9.02
C THR A 544 13.25 24.02 -9.13
N ALA A 545 12.34 23.05 -9.19
CA ALA A 545 10.91 23.32 -9.16
C ALA A 545 10.46 23.77 -7.76
N PRO A 546 9.53 24.73 -7.65
CA PRO A 546 8.95 25.10 -6.36
C PRO A 546 8.29 23.87 -5.73
N ASN A 547 8.71 23.52 -4.51
CA ASN A 547 8.31 22.31 -3.81
C ASN A 547 8.80 21.00 -4.46
N GLY A 548 9.94 20.97 -5.15
CA GLY A 548 10.50 19.76 -5.77
C GLY A 548 10.54 18.52 -4.87
N THR A 549 10.91 18.69 -3.60
CA THR A 549 10.95 17.65 -2.57
C THR A 549 9.57 17.09 -2.19
N HIS A 550 8.49 17.71 -2.68
CA HIS A 550 7.12 17.25 -2.53
C HIS A 550 6.73 16.21 -3.59
N ASN A 551 7.49 16.11 -4.68
CA ASN A 551 7.26 15.13 -5.74
C ASN A 551 7.63 13.73 -5.23
N PRO A 552 6.72 12.73 -5.26
CA PRO A 552 7.04 11.33 -4.96
C PRO A 552 8.24 10.81 -5.77
N HIS A 553 8.37 11.25 -7.02
CA HIS A 553 9.45 10.86 -7.93
C HIS A 553 10.84 11.24 -7.40
N PHE A 554 10.97 12.36 -6.67
CA PHE A 554 12.24 12.76 -6.04
C PHE A 554 12.76 11.68 -5.08
N TRP A 555 11.88 11.10 -4.26
CA TRP A 555 12.25 10.08 -3.29
C TRP A 555 12.58 8.75 -3.95
N ILE A 556 11.93 8.44 -5.08
CA ILE A 556 12.24 7.28 -5.91
C ILE A 556 13.63 7.45 -6.52
N LEU A 557 13.93 8.60 -7.12
CA LEU A 557 15.25 8.91 -7.69
C LEU A 557 16.36 8.92 -6.65
N MET A 558 16.10 9.33 -5.39
CA MET A 558 17.07 9.19 -4.30
C MET A 558 17.45 7.73 -4.03
N ASP A 559 16.45 6.84 -3.97
CA ASP A 559 16.68 5.41 -3.76
C ASP A 559 17.35 4.76 -4.98
N GLU A 560 17.04 5.21 -6.20
CA GLU A 560 17.74 4.81 -7.42
C GLU A 560 19.19 5.32 -7.46
N ALA A 561 19.46 6.57 -7.06
CA ALA A 561 20.80 7.15 -6.99
C ALA A 561 21.69 6.39 -5.99
N GLU A 562 21.12 6.00 -4.85
CA GLU A 562 21.79 5.20 -3.84
C GLU A 562 22.20 3.82 -4.40
N ARG A 563 21.31 3.14 -5.12
CA ARG A 563 21.61 1.86 -5.79
C ARG A 563 22.61 2.01 -6.94
N ALA A 564 22.44 3.02 -7.78
CA ALA A 564 23.32 3.30 -8.92
C ALA A 564 24.74 3.70 -8.48
N ALA A 565 24.89 4.23 -7.27
CA ALA A 565 26.20 4.51 -6.68
C ALA A 565 26.98 3.23 -6.31
N GLY A 566 26.40 2.02 -6.50
CA GLY A 566 27.07 0.73 -6.25
C GLY A 566 27.19 0.40 -4.76
N TRP A 567 26.26 0.93 -3.96
CA TRP A 567 26.31 0.90 -2.50
C TRP A 567 25.44 -0.21 -1.92
N ASP A 568 25.64 -1.44 -2.40
CA ASP A 568 24.89 -2.58 -1.89
C ASP A 568 25.27 -2.86 -0.42
N LEU A 569 24.29 -2.67 0.45
CA LEU A 569 24.29 -3.16 1.82
C LEU A 569 23.88 -4.64 1.79
N GLU A 570 24.79 -5.55 1.46
CA GLU A 570 24.47 -6.97 1.61
C GLU A 570 24.48 -7.41 3.09
N ALA A 571 23.28 -7.80 3.52
CA ALA A 571 22.92 -9.03 4.24
C ALA A 571 23.59 -9.33 5.58
N ASN A 572 23.03 -8.78 6.67
CA ASN A 572 22.73 -9.50 7.91
C ASN A 572 22.08 -8.58 8.96
N THR A 573 21.11 -7.76 8.57
CA THR A 573 20.23 -7.13 9.55
C THR A 573 18.99 -7.99 9.68
N THR A 574 18.70 -8.41 10.92
CA THR A 574 17.39 -8.97 11.30
C THR A 574 16.31 -8.08 10.70
N PHE A 575 15.38 -8.66 9.95
CA PHE A 575 14.31 -7.91 9.31
C PHE A 575 13.43 -7.30 10.40
N THR A 576 13.39 -5.96 10.47
CA THR A 576 12.68 -5.23 11.52
C THR A 576 11.36 -4.66 11.01
N MET A 577 10.44 -4.33 11.92
CA MET A 577 9.18 -3.66 11.54
C MET A 577 9.46 -2.31 10.86
N LEU A 578 10.58 -1.66 11.19
CA LEU A 578 11.02 -0.45 10.53
C LEU A 578 11.30 -0.67 9.03
N ASP A 579 11.93 -1.79 8.67
CA ASP A 579 12.23 -2.13 7.27
C ASP A 579 10.95 -2.34 6.46
N GLU A 580 9.95 -3.04 7.01
CA GLU A 580 8.66 -3.23 6.37
C GLU A 580 7.87 -1.93 6.20
N VAL A 581 7.88 -1.07 7.21
CA VAL A 581 7.25 0.27 7.14
C VAL A 581 7.91 1.11 6.06
N PHE A 582 9.24 1.04 5.94
CA PHE A 582 9.96 1.72 4.88
C PHE A 582 9.61 1.20 3.49
N GLU A 583 9.51 -0.12 3.30
CA GLU A 583 9.08 -0.70 2.01
C GLU A 583 7.67 -0.26 1.62
N GLU A 584 6.73 -0.27 2.56
CA GLU A 584 5.36 0.16 2.30
C GLU A 584 5.26 1.67 1.99
N VAL A 585 6.12 2.49 2.60
CA VAL A 585 6.25 3.92 2.25
C VAL A 585 6.63 4.11 0.79
N PHE A 586 7.64 3.39 0.30
CA PHE A 586 8.11 3.48 -1.08
C PHE A 586 7.13 2.87 -2.08
N ARG A 587 6.47 1.75 -1.72
CA ARG A 587 5.37 1.18 -2.51
C ARG A 587 4.26 2.21 -2.73
N THR A 588 3.90 2.95 -1.68
CA THR A 588 2.90 4.02 -1.75
C THR A 588 3.35 5.15 -2.69
N PHE A 589 4.62 5.56 -2.65
CA PHE A 589 5.14 6.59 -3.56
C PHE A 589 5.14 6.14 -5.03
N LYS A 590 5.51 4.90 -5.32
CA LYS A 590 5.44 4.34 -6.69
C LYS A 590 4.01 4.33 -7.23
N LEU A 591 3.03 4.00 -6.39
CA LEU A 591 1.63 4.07 -6.78
C LEU A 591 1.18 5.51 -7.06
N MET A 592 1.61 6.48 -6.24
CA MET A 592 1.32 7.90 -6.48
C MET A 592 1.93 8.38 -7.81
N ASP A 593 3.17 8.01 -8.09
CA ASP A 593 3.88 8.39 -9.31
C ASP A 593 3.19 7.84 -10.58
N ALA A 594 2.81 6.55 -10.54
CA ALA A 594 2.07 5.91 -11.61
C ALA A 594 0.68 6.55 -11.85
N THR A 595 0.04 7.09 -10.81
CA THR A 595 -1.23 7.82 -10.98
C THR A 595 -1.03 9.22 -11.55
N THR A 596 0.07 9.90 -11.23
CA THR A 596 0.39 11.22 -11.80
C THR A 596 0.80 11.14 -13.26
N GLU A 597 1.55 10.12 -13.68
CA GLU A 597 1.87 9.88 -15.09
C GLU A 597 0.62 9.61 -15.93
N LYS A 598 -0.30 8.80 -15.42
CA LYS A 598 -1.59 8.52 -16.09
C LYS A 598 -2.48 9.77 -16.20
N ALA A 599 -2.42 10.67 -15.23
CA ALA A 599 -3.16 11.93 -15.27
C ALA A 599 -2.54 12.97 -16.22
N GLY A 600 -1.21 12.94 -16.42
CA GLY A 600 -0.49 13.85 -17.32
C GLY A 600 -0.48 13.43 -18.79
N GLY A 601 -0.77 12.16 -19.10
CA GLY A 601 -0.65 11.59 -20.44
C GLY A 601 -1.73 11.97 -21.47
N ASN A 602 -2.67 12.87 -21.17
CA ASN A 602 -3.84 13.14 -22.03
C ASN A 602 -4.19 14.62 -22.23
N THR A 603 -3.21 15.51 -22.23
CA THR A 603 -3.39 16.87 -22.78
C THR A 603 -2.52 17.02 -24.03
N PRO A 604 -3.09 17.02 -25.24
CA PRO A 604 -2.35 17.46 -26.41
C PRO A 604 -1.98 18.92 -26.22
N VAL A 605 -0.67 19.20 -26.19
CA VAL A 605 -0.15 20.55 -26.29
C VAL A 605 -0.58 21.08 -27.65
N ALA A 606 -1.60 21.94 -27.66
CA ALA A 606 -1.95 22.72 -28.83
C ALA A 606 -0.78 23.66 -29.12
N ALA A 607 -0.08 23.40 -30.23
CA ALA A 607 0.89 24.31 -30.83
C ALA A 607 0.17 25.47 -31.53
#